data_AF-A0A920R3P8-F1
#
_entry.id   AF-A0A920R3P8-F1
#
_cell.length_a   1.000
_cell.length_b   1.000
_cell.length_c   1.000
_cell.angle_alpha   90.00
_cell.angle_beta   90.00
_cell.angle_gamma   90.00
#
_symmetry.space_group_name_H-M   'P 1'
#
loop_
_entity.id
_entity.type
_entity.pdbx_description
1 polymer ?
#
loop_
_entity_poly.entity_id
_entity_poly.type
_entity_poly.pdbx_seq_one_letter_code
_entity_poly.pdbx_strand_id
1 'polypeptide(L)' 'MAKRINRVIELIESGEPVYYTGIGELTYENGLKQASTWADFLITDFEHHAFDVAGLTAFMKGL' A
#
# COMPACT_ATOMS: atom_id res chain seq x y z
N MET A 1 3.62 -22.04 -6.29
CA MET A 1 3.66 -21.25 -5.03
C MET A 1 4.32 -19.92 -5.35
N ALA A 2 3.86 -18.82 -4.75
CA ALA A 2 4.55 -17.53 -4.86
C ALA A 2 5.97 -17.66 -4.30
N LYS A 3 6.96 -17.10 -4.99
CA LYS A 3 8.38 -17.21 -4.62
C LYS A 3 8.71 -16.34 -3.41
N ARG A 4 7.97 -15.25 -3.21
CA ARG A 4 8.08 -14.31 -2.08
C ARG A 4 6.71 -14.05 -1.45
N ILE A 5 6.69 -13.71 -0.15
CA ILE A 5 5.49 -13.17 0.51
C ILE A 5 5.16 -11.79 -0.08
N ASN A 6 6.17 -10.95 -0.31
CA ASN A 6 6.00 -9.65 -0.94
C ASN A 6 6.07 -9.79 -2.47
N ARG A 7 4.92 -9.67 -3.12
CA ARG A 7 4.77 -9.77 -4.58
C ARG A 7 5.59 -8.72 -5.34
N VAL A 8 5.76 -7.51 -4.81
CA VAL A 8 6.55 -6.45 -5.46
C VAL A 8 8.01 -6.88 -5.61
N ILE A 9 8.58 -7.54 -4.60
CA ILE A 9 9.95 -8.07 -4.67
C ILE A 9 10.04 -9.13 -5.79
N GLU A 10 9.04 -10.01 -5.90
CA GLU A 10 9.00 -11.02 -6.94
C GLU A 10 8.92 -10.41 -8.35
N LEU A 11 8.05 -9.40 -8.54
CA LEU A 11 7.91 -8.69 -9.82
C LEU A 11 9.22 -7.98 -10.23
N ILE A 12 9.87 -7.29 -9.30
CA ILE A 12 11.15 -6.61 -9.56
C ILE A 12 12.24 -7.64 -9.92
N GLU A 13 12.31 -8.76 -9.20
CA GLU A 13 13.26 -9.84 -9.50
C GLU A 13 13.04 -10.46 -10.89
N SER A 14 11.80 -10.50 -11.38
CA SER A 14 11.49 -10.97 -12.74
C SER A 14 11.67 -9.90 -13.82
N GLY A 15 12.07 -8.68 -13.46
CA GLY A 15 12.23 -7.58 -14.41
C GLY A 15 10.91 -6.99 -14.91
N GLU A 16 9.81 -7.26 -14.21
CA GLU A 16 8.49 -6.71 -14.53
C GLU A 16 8.35 -5.29 -13.96
N PRO A 17 7.60 -4.40 -14.62
CA PRO A 17 7.28 -3.09 -14.07
C PRO A 17 6.40 -3.24 -12.82
N VAL A 18 6.54 -2.28 -11.90
CA VAL A 18 5.67 -2.16 -10.72
C VAL A 18 5.02 -0.79 -10.71
N TYR A 19 3.73 -0.76 -10.43
CA TYR A 19 2.95 0.48 -10.41
C TYR A 19 2.49 0.79 -9.00
N TYR A 20 2.46 2.08 -8.65
CA TYR A 20 2.02 2.54 -7.35
C TYR A 20 0.94 3.62 -7.45
N THR A 21 0.21 3.77 -6.37
CA THR A 21 -0.63 4.95 -6.14
C THR A 21 -0.51 5.41 -4.69
N GLY A 22 -0.96 6.63 -4.42
CA GLY A 22 -0.99 7.19 -3.07
C GLY A 22 -2.27 6.80 -2.33
N ILE A 23 -2.23 6.80 -1.00
CA ILE A 23 -3.37 6.34 -0.19
C ILE A 23 -4.36 7.42 0.22
N GLY A 24 -3.99 8.70 0.25
CA GLY A 24 -4.88 9.74 0.77
C GLY A 24 -5.16 9.58 2.27
N GLU A 25 -6.44 9.62 2.68
CA GLU A 25 -6.84 9.62 4.09
C GLU A 25 -6.51 8.32 4.83
N LEU A 26 -5.96 8.42 6.04
CA LEU A 26 -5.57 7.27 6.86
C LEU A 26 -6.73 6.74 7.72
N THR A 27 -7.77 6.23 7.06
CA THR A 27 -8.98 5.67 7.71
C THR A 27 -9.20 4.21 7.35
N TYR A 28 -9.90 3.47 8.21
CA TYR A 28 -10.25 2.06 7.97
C TYR A 28 -11.11 1.89 6.71
N GLU A 29 -12.08 2.79 6.50
CA GLU A 29 -12.97 2.76 5.34
C GLU A 29 -12.21 2.99 4.03
N ASN A 30 -11.18 3.86 4.05
CA ASN A 30 -10.33 4.06 2.89
C ASN A 30 -9.39 2.87 2.66
N GLY A 31 -8.86 2.26 3.74
CA GLY A 31 -8.13 0.99 3.67
C GLY A 31 -8.93 -0.09 2.95
N LEU A 32 -10.18 -0.32 3.37
CA LEU A 32 -11.08 -1.29 2.74
C LEU A 32 -11.33 -1.01 1.26
N LYS A 33 -11.50 0.26 0.89
CA LYS A 33 -11.67 0.64 -0.54
C LYS A 33 -10.42 0.32 -1.35
N GLN A 34 -9.23 0.49 -0.77
CA GLN A 34 -7.95 0.29 -1.46
C GLN A 34 -7.39 -1.13 -1.33
N ALA A 35 -7.99 -2.00 -0.52
CA ALA A 35 -7.64 -3.43 -0.44
C ALA A 35 -7.75 -4.14 -1.81
N SER A 36 -8.60 -3.62 -2.70
CA SER A 36 -8.74 -4.09 -4.09
C SER A 36 -8.17 -3.10 -5.11
N THR A 37 -7.13 -2.35 -4.74
CA THR A 37 -6.45 -1.41 -5.65
C THR A 37 -5.88 -2.11 -6.88
N TRP A 38 -5.75 -1.37 -7.98
CA TRP A 38 -5.09 -1.82 -9.19
C TRP A 38 -3.55 -1.79 -9.08
N ALA A 39 -3.02 -1.03 -8.12
CA ALA A 39 -1.58 -0.84 -7.95
C ALA A 39 -0.91 -2.04 -7.29
N ASP A 40 0.36 -2.28 -7.60
CA ASP A 40 1.14 -3.34 -6.96
C ASP A 40 1.52 -3.00 -5.52
N PHE A 41 1.60 -1.70 -5.21
CA PHE A 41 1.75 -1.20 -3.86
C PHE A 41 1.18 0.21 -3.68
N LEU A 42 1.06 0.58 -2.41
CA LEU A 42 0.53 1.84 -1.95
C LEU A 42 1.61 2.65 -1.24
N ILE A 43 1.67 3.96 -1.49
CA ILE A 43 2.61 4.88 -0.83
C ILE A 43 1.85 5.76 0.17
N THR A 44 2.28 5.68 1.44
CA THR A 44 1.94 6.66 2.48
C THR A 44 2.93 7.81 2.41
N ASP A 45 2.44 9.04 2.35
CA ASP A 45 3.28 10.24 2.37
C ASP A 45 3.27 10.87 3.78
N PHE A 46 4.32 10.63 4.54
CA PHE A 46 4.59 11.31 5.81
C PHE A 46 5.64 12.41 5.68
N GLU A 47 6.17 12.63 4.48
CA GLU A 47 7.13 13.71 4.24
C GLU A 47 6.39 15.05 4.15
N HIS A 48 5.25 15.08 3.45
CA HIS A 48 4.46 16.30 3.26
C HIS A 48 3.16 16.34 4.08
N HIS A 49 2.84 15.27 4.83
CA HIS A 49 1.67 15.21 5.70
C HIS A 49 2.04 14.88 7.15
N ALA A 50 1.08 15.02 8.05
CA ALA A 50 1.28 14.71 9.46
C ALA A 50 1.70 13.25 9.65
N PHE A 51 2.65 13.03 10.56
CA PHE A 51 3.09 11.70 10.96
C PHE A 51 2.04 11.02 11.86
N ASP A 52 0.92 10.63 11.26
CA ASP A 52 -0.22 10.01 11.92
C ASP A 52 -0.15 8.48 11.87
N VAL A 53 0.59 7.92 12.81
CA VAL A 53 0.73 6.46 12.97
C VAL A 53 -0.56 5.79 13.46
N ALA A 54 -1.43 6.52 14.15
CA ALA A 54 -2.71 6.00 14.61
C ALA A 54 -3.67 5.82 13.42
N GLY A 55 -3.78 6.82 12.56
CA GLY A 55 -4.47 6.74 11.28
C GLY A 55 -3.90 5.64 10.40
N LEU A 56 -2.57 5.54 10.26
CA LEU A 56 -1.95 4.47 9.47
C LEU A 56 -2.34 3.09 9.98
N THR A 57 -2.38 2.89 11.30
CA THR A 57 -2.84 1.64 11.90
C THR A 57 -4.30 1.33 11.54
N ALA A 58 -5.18 2.33 11.56
CA ALA A 58 -6.58 2.17 11.18
C ALA A 58 -6.72 1.82 9.68
N PHE A 59 -5.99 2.53 8.81
CA PHE A 59 -5.95 2.27 7.37
C PHE A 59 -5.45 0.85 7.06
N MET A 60 -4.32 0.45 7.64
CA MET A 60 -3.74 -0.88 7.42
C MET A 60 -4.64 -2.01 7.93
N LYS A 61 -5.47 -1.76 8.95
CA LYS A 61 -6.47 -2.74 9.41
C LYS A 61 -7.59 -2.99 8.39
N GLY A 62 -7.83 -2.03 7.49
CA GLY A 62 -8.80 -2.16 6.39
C GLY A 62 -8.22 -2.79 5.13
N LEU A 63 -6.90 -2.91 4.99
CA LEU A 63 -6.25 -3.62 3.87
C LEU A 63 -6.28 -5.14 4.07
#